data_AF-A0A961F6S3-F1
#
_entry.id   AF-A0A961F6S3-F1
#
_cell.length_a   1.000
_cell.length_b   1.000
_cell.length_c   1.000
_cell.angle_alpha   90.00
_cell.angle_beta   90.00
_cell.angle_gamma   90.00
#
_symmetry.space_group_name_H-M   'P 1'
#
loop_
_entity.id
_entity.type
_entity.pdbx_description
1 polymer ?
#
loop_
_entity_poly.entity_id
_entity_poly.type
_entity_poly.pdbx_seq_one_letter_code
_entity_poly.pdbx_strand_id
1 'polypeptide(L)'
;MNTHYRDTRKIDPSRGALLGDGTPNDQDRIEIGPTRLAFDEWAAAGLTLPDLPAMREHRWRRLTQAIVARGYGGLLMFDPLNIRYATDSTNMQLWNTHNPFRAVLLCADGYMVTWDYKNSPFLSTFNPLVREQRSGADLFYFDRGDRIDAAADTFANEVRALMAEHAPGEARLAVDKIMLHGLRALEAQGFEIMNGEEVTEKTRAVKGPDEILAMRCAHHACETAVRKMEDFARANVPLGATSEDDIWAVLHAENIRRGGEWIETRLLSSGPRTNPWFQECGPRIVQNNEIVAFDTDLIGSYGICIDISRTWWIGDAKPSNAMIYAMRHAHEHIMTNM
;
A
#
# COMPACT_ATOMS: atom_id res chain seq x y z
N MET A 1 2.84 -15.89 35.86
CA MET A 1 3.47 -14.62 36.28
C MET A 1 2.41 -13.54 36.18
N ASN A 2 2.19 -12.76 37.24
CA ASN A 2 1.24 -11.66 37.21
C ASN A 2 1.90 -10.50 36.45
N THR A 3 1.51 -10.27 35.20
CA THR A 3 1.86 -9.07 34.45
C THR A 3 1.13 -7.90 35.07
N HIS A 4 1.88 -6.92 35.59
CA HIS A 4 1.29 -5.74 36.21
C HIS A 4 0.98 -4.69 35.14
N TYR A 5 0.04 -3.78 35.41
CA TYR A 5 -0.29 -2.63 34.55
C TYR A 5 0.94 -1.75 34.18
N ARG A 6 2.06 -1.92 34.89
CA ARG A 6 3.32 -1.21 34.68
C ARG A 6 4.14 -1.74 33.50
N ASP A 7 3.85 -2.95 33.01
CA ASP A 7 4.74 -3.65 32.08
C ASP A 7 4.34 -3.46 30.59
N THR A 8 3.17 -2.90 30.30
CA THR A 8 2.71 -2.59 28.93
C THR A 8 1.91 -1.30 28.94
N ARG A 9 2.44 -0.26 28.26
CA ARG A 9 1.80 1.05 28.22
C ARG A 9 0.72 1.04 27.13
N LYS A 10 -0.56 1.06 27.49
CA LYS A 10 -1.64 1.09 26.50
C LYS A 10 -1.62 2.37 25.67
N ILE A 11 -1.81 2.25 24.35
CA ILE A 11 -2.07 3.38 23.45
C ILE A 11 -3.52 3.88 23.58
N ASP A 12 -4.45 2.98 23.88
CA ASP A 12 -5.85 3.29 24.20
C ASP A 12 -6.18 2.86 25.65
N PRO A 13 -6.25 3.82 26.60
CA PRO A 13 -6.60 3.52 27.98
C PRO A 13 -8.02 2.95 28.16
N SER A 14 -8.93 3.17 27.20
CA SER A 14 -10.33 2.72 27.28
C SER A 14 -10.52 1.24 26.90
N ARG A 15 -9.50 0.60 26.31
CA ARG A 15 -9.57 -0.78 25.82
C ARG A 15 -8.80 -1.78 26.69
N GLY A 16 -9.10 -3.06 26.44
CA GLY A 16 -8.39 -4.22 27.02
C GLY A 16 -6.99 -4.40 26.44
N ALA A 17 -6.57 -5.65 26.27
CA ALA A 17 -5.24 -5.99 25.75
C ALA A 17 -5.08 -5.78 24.23
N LEU A 18 -6.19 -5.68 23.49
CA LEU A 18 -6.21 -5.52 22.03
C LEU A 18 -6.93 -4.23 21.62
N LEU A 19 -6.55 -3.68 20.47
CA LEU A 19 -7.27 -2.63 19.74
C LEU A 19 -8.46 -3.22 18.99
N GLY A 20 -9.24 -2.35 18.36
CA GLY A 20 -10.50 -2.73 17.73
C GLY A 20 -10.35 -3.60 16.49
N ASP A 21 -9.13 -3.67 15.96
CA ASP A 21 -8.75 -4.45 14.80
C ASP A 21 -7.97 -5.74 15.14
N GLY A 22 -7.97 -6.13 16.42
CA GLY A 22 -7.29 -7.33 16.90
C GLY A 22 -5.79 -7.15 17.16
N THR A 23 -5.21 -5.99 16.88
CA THR A 23 -3.78 -5.73 17.14
C THR A 23 -3.50 -5.44 18.63
N PRO A 24 -2.26 -5.61 19.14
CA PRO A 24 -1.93 -5.35 20.55
C PRO A 24 -2.19 -3.90 20.96
N ASN A 25 -2.88 -3.68 22.08
CA ASN A 25 -3.06 -2.35 22.68
C ASN A 25 -1.83 -1.95 23.50
N ASP A 26 -0.76 -1.66 22.78
CA ASP A 26 0.56 -1.35 23.33
C ASP A 26 1.16 -0.16 22.56
N GLN A 27 1.54 0.88 23.29
CA GLN A 27 2.12 2.12 22.79
C GLN A 27 3.55 1.90 22.27
N ASP A 28 4.23 0.87 22.76
CA ASP A 28 5.64 0.60 22.47
C ASP A 28 5.83 -0.57 21.48
N ARG A 29 4.74 -1.03 20.83
CA ARG A 29 4.77 -2.13 19.85
C ARG A 29 5.52 -1.75 18.57
N ILE A 30 6.09 -2.75 17.91
CA ILE A 30 6.77 -2.59 16.60
C ILE A 30 5.77 -2.30 15.48
N GLU A 31 4.63 -3.01 15.47
CA GLU A 31 3.62 -2.91 14.43
C GLU A 31 2.99 -1.51 14.40
N ILE A 32 3.11 -0.81 13.27
CA ILE A 32 2.44 0.47 13.06
C ILE A 32 0.96 0.27 12.67
N GLY A 33 0.28 1.34 12.28
CA GLY A 33 -1.10 1.27 11.83
C GLY A 33 -1.80 2.61 11.96
N PRO A 34 -3.15 2.61 11.91
CA PRO A 34 -3.93 3.82 12.10
C PRO A 34 -3.64 4.48 13.45
N THR A 35 -3.70 5.81 13.47
CA THR A 35 -3.48 6.60 14.68
C THR A 35 -4.74 6.65 15.55
N ARG A 36 -4.61 7.11 16.80
CA ARG A 36 -5.78 7.42 17.65
C ARG A 36 -6.77 8.35 16.98
N LEU A 37 -6.29 9.36 16.26
CA LEU A 37 -7.13 10.26 15.47
C LEU A 37 -8.04 9.49 14.51
N ALA A 38 -7.47 8.58 13.72
CA ALA A 38 -8.23 7.78 12.77
C ALA A 38 -9.24 6.87 13.48
N PHE A 39 -8.82 6.14 14.53
CA PHE A 39 -9.72 5.27 15.28
C PHE A 39 -10.89 6.03 15.91
N ASP A 40 -10.65 7.21 16.48
CA ASP A 40 -11.69 8.03 17.10
C ASP A 40 -12.70 8.56 16.06
N GLU A 41 -12.22 8.99 14.88
CA GLU A 41 -13.06 9.42 13.77
C GLU A 41 -13.90 8.26 13.21
N TRP A 42 -13.33 7.08 13.05
CA TRP A 42 -14.07 5.89 12.58
C TRP A 42 -15.11 5.41 13.59
N ALA A 43 -14.79 5.45 14.88
CA ALA A 43 -15.74 5.14 15.93
C ALA A 43 -16.91 6.14 15.93
N ALA A 44 -16.63 7.44 15.79
CA ALA A 44 -17.66 8.47 15.67
C ALA A 44 -18.54 8.29 14.43
N ALA A 45 -17.96 7.80 13.32
CA ALA A 45 -18.67 7.47 12.09
C ALA A 45 -19.42 6.13 12.15
N GLY A 46 -19.30 5.35 13.24
CA GLY A 46 -19.95 4.05 13.38
C GLY A 46 -19.39 2.97 12.46
N LEU A 47 -18.13 3.10 12.01
CA LEU A 47 -17.49 2.13 11.14
C LEU A 47 -17.05 0.89 11.92
N THR A 48 -17.27 -0.27 11.32
CA THR A 48 -16.73 -1.54 11.83
C THR A 48 -15.27 -1.68 11.35
N LEU A 49 -14.36 -1.95 12.29
CA LEU A 49 -12.94 -2.13 12.02
C LEU A 49 -12.67 -3.54 11.46
N PRO A 50 -11.63 -3.72 10.62
CA PRO A 50 -11.21 -5.04 10.16
C PRO A 50 -10.56 -5.84 11.28
N ASP A 51 -10.65 -7.17 11.28
CA ASP A 51 -9.76 -8.05 12.06
C ASP A 51 -8.48 -8.30 11.24
N LEU A 52 -7.34 -7.71 11.64
CA LEU A 52 -6.10 -7.85 10.86
C LEU A 52 -5.56 -9.28 10.80
N PRO A 53 -5.53 -10.07 11.89
CA PRO A 53 -5.23 -11.50 11.82
C PRO A 53 -6.07 -12.24 10.78
N ALA A 54 -7.40 -12.06 10.78
CA ALA A 54 -8.29 -12.70 9.82
C ALA A 54 -8.06 -12.21 8.39
N MET A 55 -7.81 -10.92 8.20
CA MET A 55 -7.49 -10.33 6.90
C MET A 55 -6.20 -10.93 6.31
N ARG A 56 -5.15 -11.05 7.13
CA ARG A 56 -3.86 -11.63 6.75
C ARG A 56 -4.01 -13.09 6.36
N GLU A 57 -4.75 -13.88 7.15
CA GLU A 57 -5.02 -15.29 6.84
C GLU A 57 -5.82 -15.45 5.54
N HIS A 58 -6.83 -14.60 5.31
CA HIS A 58 -7.62 -14.62 4.07
C HIS A 58 -6.73 -14.44 2.84
N ARG A 59 -5.90 -13.38 2.84
CA ARG A 59 -4.99 -13.06 1.73
C ARG A 59 -3.99 -14.19 1.47
N TRP A 60 -3.30 -14.65 2.52
CA TRP A 60 -2.35 -15.75 2.44
C TRP A 60 -3.01 -17.01 1.83
N ARG A 61 -4.15 -17.45 2.38
CA ARG A 61 -4.86 -18.63 1.90
C ARG A 61 -5.27 -18.49 0.44
N ARG A 62 -5.78 -17.32 0.05
CA ARG A 62 -6.23 -17.04 -1.32
C ARG A 62 -5.05 -17.04 -2.29
N LEU A 63 -3.90 -16.47 -1.91
CA LEU A 63 -2.69 -16.46 -2.72
C LEU A 63 -2.09 -17.86 -2.86
N THR A 64 -2.03 -18.65 -1.79
CA THR A 64 -1.63 -20.06 -1.84
C THR A 64 -2.54 -20.86 -2.78
N GLN A 65 -3.87 -20.69 -2.68
CA GLN A 65 -4.81 -21.35 -3.58
C GLN A 65 -4.60 -20.94 -5.04
N ALA A 66 -4.24 -19.68 -5.31
CA ALA A 66 -3.97 -19.21 -6.67
C ALA A 66 -2.72 -19.85 -7.29
N ILE A 67 -1.69 -20.14 -6.48
CA ILE A 67 -0.51 -20.92 -6.86
C ILE A 67 -0.91 -22.36 -7.20
N VAL A 68 -1.63 -23.02 -6.28
CA VAL A 68 -2.11 -24.40 -6.45
C VAL A 68 -3.00 -24.57 -7.68
N ALA A 69 -3.93 -23.64 -7.91
CA ALA A 69 -4.86 -23.70 -9.04
C ALA A 69 -4.16 -23.61 -10.42
N ARG A 70 -2.95 -23.07 -10.46
CA ARG A 70 -2.11 -22.98 -11.67
C ARG A 70 -1.14 -24.16 -11.80
N GLY A 71 -1.06 -25.01 -10.77
CA GLY A 71 -0.06 -26.06 -10.68
C GLY A 71 1.36 -25.49 -10.57
N TYR A 72 1.55 -24.32 -9.96
CA TYR A 72 2.88 -23.79 -9.70
C TYR A 72 3.38 -24.29 -8.34
N GLY A 73 4.71 -24.32 -8.16
CA GLY A 73 5.31 -24.76 -6.91
C GLY A 73 5.42 -23.62 -5.90
N GLY A 74 5.51 -22.37 -6.41
CA GLY A 74 5.58 -21.20 -5.58
C GLY A 74 5.42 -19.90 -6.36
N LEU A 75 5.36 -18.81 -5.60
CA LEU A 75 5.33 -17.44 -6.06
C LEU A 75 6.40 -16.65 -5.29
N LEU A 76 7.31 -16.02 -6.03
CA LEU A 76 8.36 -15.15 -5.52
C LEU A 76 8.04 -13.70 -5.86
N MET A 77 7.98 -12.85 -4.85
CA MET A 77 7.53 -11.46 -4.96
C MET A 77 8.63 -10.50 -4.52
N PHE A 78 9.01 -9.57 -5.41
CA PHE A 78 9.87 -8.42 -5.09
C PHE A 78 9.11 -7.10 -5.15
N ASP A 79 7.91 -7.07 -5.74
CA ASP A 79 7.09 -5.86 -5.69
C ASP A 79 6.63 -5.60 -4.24
N PRO A 80 6.90 -4.41 -3.66
CA PRO A 80 6.51 -4.10 -2.29
C PRO A 80 4.99 -4.17 -2.04
N LEU A 81 4.15 -4.00 -3.05
CA LEU A 81 2.69 -4.12 -2.95
C LEU A 81 2.25 -5.59 -2.93
N ASN A 82 2.92 -6.47 -3.67
CA ASN A 82 2.68 -7.91 -3.58
C ASN A 82 3.21 -8.48 -2.25
N ILE A 83 4.39 -8.03 -1.80
CA ILE A 83 4.92 -8.35 -0.47
C ILE A 83 3.95 -7.89 0.62
N ARG A 84 3.40 -6.66 0.49
CA ARG A 84 2.39 -6.14 1.41
C ARG A 84 1.13 -7.01 1.39
N TYR A 85 0.66 -7.44 0.23
CA TYR A 85 -0.51 -8.32 0.15
C TYR A 85 -0.29 -9.66 0.83
N ALA A 86 0.86 -10.29 0.61
CA ALA A 86 1.18 -11.59 1.17
C ALA A 86 1.42 -11.56 2.69
N THR A 87 2.05 -10.49 3.21
CA THR A 87 2.57 -10.46 4.59
C THR A 87 1.97 -9.40 5.49
N ASP A 88 1.30 -8.40 4.91
CA ASP A 88 0.88 -7.15 5.56
C ASP A 88 2.01 -6.33 6.22
N SER A 89 3.28 -6.72 6.00
CA SER A 89 4.45 -6.07 6.58
C SER A 89 5.01 -5.02 5.63
N THR A 90 5.24 -3.81 6.16
CA THR A 90 5.90 -2.71 5.46
C THR A 90 7.36 -2.57 5.86
N ASN A 91 8.23 -2.28 4.90
CA ASN A 91 9.60 -1.85 5.18
C ASN A 91 10.07 -0.89 4.09
N MET A 92 10.21 0.39 4.43
CA MET A 92 10.68 1.44 3.52
C MET A 92 9.99 1.38 2.15
N GLN A 93 8.65 1.29 2.11
CA GLN A 93 7.87 0.94 0.91
C GLN A 93 8.31 1.72 -0.34
N LEU A 94 8.40 3.05 -0.25
CA LEU A 94 8.83 3.91 -1.36
C LEU A 94 10.30 3.72 -1.77
N TRP A 95 11.20 3.37 -0.85
CA TRP A 95 12.57 3.01 -1.24
C TRP A 95 12.60 1.64 -1.92
N ASN A 96 11.78 0.70 -1.43
CA ASN A 96 11.69 -0.67 -1.93
C ASN A 96 11.12 -0.76 -3.35
N THR A 97 10.26 0.18 -3.77
CA THR A 97 9.69 0.19 -5.14
C THR A 97 10.76 0.28 -6.22
N HIS A 98 11.90 0.91 -5.91
CA HIS A 98 12.99 1.12 -6.87
C HIS A 98 14.37 0.62 -6.38
N ASN A 99 14.43 0.03 -5.20
CA ASN A 99 15.59 -0.71 -4.68
C ASN A 99 15.07 -2.08 -4.23
N PRO A 100 15.16 -3.13 -5.05
CA PRO A 100 14.56 -4.43 -4.74
C PRO A 100 15.41 -5.19 -3.71
N PHE A 101 15.37 -4.72 -2.46
CA PHE A 101 16.11 -5.31 -1.34
C PHE A 101 15.35 -6.43 -0.63
N ARG A 102 14.05 -6.54 -0.91
CA ARG A 102 13.11 -7.38 -0.17
C ARG A 102 12.50 -8.42 -1.11
N ALA A 103 12.30 -9.63 -0.63
CA ALA A 103 11.61 -10.68 -1.36
C ALA A 103 10.74 -11.53 -0.43
N VAL A 104 9.64 -12.06 -0.95
CA VAL A 104 8.81 -13.07 -0.26
C VAL A 104 8.59 -14.26 -1.19
N LEU A 105 8.90 -15.45 -0.70
CA LEU A 105 8.53 -16.71 -1.33
C LEU A 105 7.30 -17.28 -0.61
N LEU A 106 6.26 -17.61 -1.36
CA LEU A 106 5.12 -18.40 -0.91
C LEU A 106 5.07 -19.70 -1.70
N CYS A 107 5.18 -20.84 -1.03
CA CYS A 107 5.12 -22.17 -1.64
C CYS A 107 3.67 -22.68 -1.76
N ALA A 108 3.46 -23.71 -2.58
CA ALA A 108 2.15 -24.31 -2.84
C ALA A 108 1.50 -24.95 -1.60
N ASP A 109 2.28 -25.37 -0.61
CA ASP A 109 1.80 -25.84 0.69
C ASP A 109 1.45 -24.71 1.67
N GLY A 110 1.69 -23.45 1.27
CA GLY A 110 1.46 -22.26 2.07
C GLY A 110 2.65 -21.84 2.94
N TYR A 111 3.79 -22.53 2.89
CA TYR A 111 5.00 -22.08 3.59
C TYR A 111 5.49 -20.75 3.02
N MET A 112 5.73 -19.76 3.89
CA MET A 112 6.06 -18.40 3.47
C MET A 112 7.33 -17.91 4.16
N VAL A 113 8.29 -17.46 3.36
CA VAL A 113 9.58 -16.93 3.82
C VAL A 113 9.75 -15.52 3.30
N THR A 114 10.25 -14.62 4.15
CA THR A 114 10.69 -13.29 3.71
C THR A 114 12.20 -13.19 3.78
N TRP A 115 12.82 -12.61 2.75
CA TRP A 115 14.16 -12.04 2.84
C TRP A 115 13.99 -10.54 3.03
N ASP A 116 14.23 -10.08 4.24
CA ASP A 116 14.08 -8.68 4.63
C ASP A 116 15.43 -7.94 4.58
N TYR A 117 15.38 -6.63 4.79
CA TYR A 117 16.57 -5.84 5.01
C TYR A 117 17.35 -6.42 6.20
N LYS A 118 18.67 -6.57 6.04
CA LYS A 118 19.53 -7.31 6.97
C LYS A 118 19.35 -6.91 8.44
N ASN A 119 19.13 -5.62 8.67
CA ASN A 119 19.08 -5.04 10.01
C ASN A 119 17.67 -4.96 10.60
N SER A 120 16.63 -5.36 9.86
CA SER A 120 15.24 -5.25 10.30
C SER A 120 14.43 -6.54 10.14
N PRO A 121 14.94 -7.72 10.56
CA PRO A 121 14.17 -8.96 10.47
C PRO A 121 12.90 -8.94 11.32
N PHE A 122 12.82 -8.05 12.32
CA PHE A 122 11.69 -7.94 13.23
C PHE A 122 10.42 -7.31 12.60
N LEU A 123 10.49 -6.73 11.40
CA LEU A 123 9.37 -5.97 10.82
C LEU A 123 8.20 -6.83 10.32
N SER A 124 8.36 -8.15 10.22
CA SER A 124 7.29 -9.07 9.81
C SER A 124 6.91 -10.07 10.90
N THR A 125 7.53 -10.01 12.08
CA THR A 125 7.33 -11.02 13.16
C THR A 125 5.95 -10.95 13.80
N PHE A 126 5.21 -9.85 13.63
CA PHE A 126 3.82 -9.74 14.06
C PHE A 126 2.89 -10.67 13.25
N ASN A 127 3.30 -11.12 12.06
CA ASN A 127 2.53 -12.03 11.23
C ASN A 127 3.11 -13.46 11.32
N PRO A 128 2.51 -14.38 12.09
CA PRO A 128 3.03 -15.73 12.27
C PRO A 128 2.92 -16.60 11.00
N LEU A 129 2.20 -16.16 9.97
CA LEU A 129 2.15 -16.83 8.67
C LEU A 129 3.51 -16.72 7.93
N VAL A 130 4.30 -15.68 8.23
CA VAL A 130 5.70 -15.57 7.78
C VAL A 130 6.54 -16.48 8.67
N ARG A 131 6.95 -17.62 8.13
CA ARG A 131 7.59 -18.71 8.88
C ARG A 131 9.06 -18.46 9.17
N GLU A 132 9.73 -17.72 8.30
CA GLU A 132 11.14 -17.37 8.45
C GLU A 132 11.40 -15.93 8.02
N GLN A 133 12.30 -15.25 8.74
CA GLN A 133 12.87 -13.96 8.38
C GLN A 133 14.35 -14.13 8.04
N ARG A 134 14.66 -14.10 6.75
CA ARG A 134 16.01 -14.18 6.19
C ARG A 134 16.47 -12.81 5.67
N SER A 135 17.61 -12.76 5.00
CA SER A 135 18.19 -11.57 4.37
C SER A 135 19.01 -11.98 3.16
N GLY A 136 19.22 -11.11 2.18
CA GLY A 136 20.14 -11.38 1.06
C GLY A 136 19.49 -11.48 -0.33
N ALA A 137 18.26 -10.99 -0.48
CA ALA A 137 17.56 -10.91 -1.78
C ALA A 137 17.78 -9.58 -2.51
N ASP A 138 18.64 -8.71 -1.98
CA ASP A 138 19.03 -7.41 -2.51
C ASP A 138 19.97 -7.50 -3.73
N LEU A 139 19.43 -7.88 -4.88
CA LEU A 139 20.21 -8.21 -6.08
C LEU A 139 20.38 -7.03 -7.04
N PHE A 140 20.82 -5.88 -6.52
CA PHE A 140 21.01 -4.65 -7.29
C PHE A 140 22.33 -3.95 -6.97
N TYR A 141 22.79 -3.10 -7.89
CA TYR A 141 24.17 -2.59 -7.89
C TYR A 141 24.53 -1.70 -6.71
N PHE A 142 23.59 -0.89 -6.21
CA PHE A 142 23.86 -0.04 -5.05
C PHE A 142 24.20 -0.87 -3.79
N ASP A 143 23.52 -2.00 -3.56
CA ASP A 143 23.73 -2.78 -2.33
C ASP A 143 24.93 -3.73 -2.41
N ARG A 144 25.28 -4.21 -3.62
CA ARG A 144 26.27 -5.30 -3.80
C ARG A 144 27.45 -4.98 -4.72
N GLY A 145 27.42 -3.86 -5.43
CA GLY A 145 28.46 -3.48 -6.41
C GLY A 145 28.77 -4.61 -7.40
N ASP A 146 30.05 -4.87 -7.62
CA ASP A 146 30.52 -5.89 -8.58
C ASP A 146 30.42 -7.33 -8.06
N ARG A 147 29.72 -7.57 -6.93
CA ARG A 147 29.60 -8.90 -6.31
C ARG A 147 28.15 -9.43 -6.28
N ILE A 148 27.26 -8.90 -7.13
CA ILE A 148 25.86 -9.34 -7.22
C ILE A 148 25.76 -10.83 -7.57
N ASP A 149 26.58 -11.34 -8.50
CA ASP A 149 26.48 -12.73 -9.01
C ASP A 149 26.54 -13.77 -7.88
N ALA A 150 27.54 -13.65 -7.01
CA ALA A 150 27.73 -14.58 -5.89
C ALA A 150 26.54 -14.55 -4.90
N ALA A 151 25.91 -13.38 -4.75
CA ALA A 151 24.73 -13.23 -3.90
C ALA A 151 23.48 -13.80 -4.58
N ALA A 152 23.30 -13.57 -5.88
CA ALA A 152 22.21 -14.11 -6.67
C ALA A 152 22.24 -15.65 -6.65
N ASP A 153 23.41 -16.25 -6.79
CA ASP A 153 23.58 -17.70 -6.69
C ASP A 153 23.24 -18.24 -5.28
N THR A 154 23.64 -17.51 -4.24
CA THR A 154 23.31 -17.88 -2.84
C THR A 154 21.79 -17.85 -2.63
N PHE A 155 21.16 -16.74 -3.02
CA PHE A 155 19.71 -16.56 -2.92
C PHE A 155 18.94 -17.62 -3.73
N ALA A 156 19.32 -17.87 -4.99
CA ALA A 156 18.65 -18.84 -5.83
C ALA A 156 18.77 -20.27 -5.27
N ASN A 157 19.92 -20.63 -4.68
CA ASN A 157 20.09 -21.91 -4.00
C ASN A 157 19.18 -22.05 -2.77
N GLU A 158 18.98 -20.98 -2.00
CA GLU A 158 18.03 -20.99 -0.89
C GLU A 158 16.58 -21.19 -1.37
N VAL A 159 16.18 -20.50 -2.45
CA VAL A 159 14.87 -20.67 -3.08
C VAL A 159 14.70 -22.12 -3.57
N ARG A 160 15.72 -22.69 -4.22
CA ARG A 160 15.73 -24.11 -4.64
C ARG A 160 15.54 -25.06 -3.46
N ALA A 161 16.25 -24.84 -2.36
CA ALA A 161 16.12 -25.69 -1.17
C ALA A 161 14.71 -25.64 -0.58
N LEU A 162 14.13 -24.44 -0.45
CA LEU A 162 12.77 -24.24 0.03
C LEU A 162 11.73 -24.88 -0.90
N MET A 163 11.86 -24.70 -2.22
CA MET A 163 10.97 -25.32 -3.19
C MET A 163 11.09 -26.86 -3.19
N ALA A 164 12.29 -27.42 -3.00
CA ALA A 164 12.48 -28.86 -2.90
C ALA A 164 11.79 -29.46 -1.65
N GLU A 165 11.73 -28.71 -0.55
CA GLU A 165 11.07 -29.12 0.69
C GLU A 165 9.54 -28.92 0.63
N HIS A 166 9.08 -27.78 0.14
CA HIS A 166 7.69 -27.32 0.24
C HIS A 166 6.85 -27.45 -1.04
N ALA A 167 7.49 -27.77 -2.16
CA ALA A 167 6.84 -28.03 -3.45
C ALA A 167 7.61 -29.11 -4.25
N PRO A 168 7.84 -30.30 -3.66
CA PRO A 168 8.71 -31.32 -4.24
C PRO A 168 8.24 -31.74 -5.63
N GLY A 169 9.16 -31.70 -6.59
CA GLY A 169 8.91 -32.11 -7.98
C GLY A 169 8.31 -31.02 -8.87
N GLU A 170 8.04 -29.82 -8.36
CA GLU A 170 7.54 -28.71 -9.16
C GLU A 170 8.63 -27.66 -9.41
N ALA A 171 8.87 -27.36 -10.69
CA ALA A 171 9.91 -26.44 -11.15
C ALA A 171 9.35 -25.10 -11.63
N ARG A 172 8.02 -24.96 -11.77
CA ARG A 172 7.37 -23.71 -12.15
C ARG A 172 7.29 -22.77 -10.96
N LEU A 173 8.07 -21.70 -11.03
CA LEU A 173 8.13 -20.64 -10.04
C LEU A 173 7.59 -19.35 -10.66
N ALA A 174 6.47 -18.86 -10.16
CA ALA A 174 5.97 -17.56 -10.59
C ALA A 174 6.81 -16.44 -9.96
N VAL A 175 7.20 -15.45 -10.76
CA VAL A 175 7.97 -14.28 -10.29
C VAL A 175 7.29 -13.02 -10.78
N ASP A 176 7.00 -12.06 -9.91
CA ASP A 176 6.33 -10.82 -10.30
C ASP A 176 7.27 -9.88 -11.09
N LYS A 177 8.43 -9.58 -10.52
CA LYS A 177 9.54 -8.83 -11.12
C LYS A 177 10.82 -9.19 -10.39
N ILE A 178 11.94 -9.24 -11.10
CA ILE A 178 13.23 -9.55 -10.51
C ILE A 178 14.36 -8.93 -11.35
N MET A 179 15.47 -8.60 -10.71
CA MET A 179 16.67 -8.15 -11.41
C MET A 179 17.27 -9.28 -12.26
N LEU A 180 17.94 -8.92 -13.36
CA LEU A 180 18.46 -9.89 -14.33
C LEU A 180 19.41 -10.93 -13.70
N HIS A 181 20.26 -10.54 -12.76
CA HIS A 181 21.14 -11.48 -12.05
C HIS A 181 20.34 -12.54 -11.26
N GLY A 182 19.28 -12.11 -10.58
CA GLY A 182 18.37 -13.02 -9.86
C GLY A 182 17.63 -13.95 -10.81
N LEU A 183 17.13 -13.43 -11.95
CA LEU A 183 16.48 -14.24 -12.98
C LEU A 183 17.40 -15.37 -13.46
N ARG A 184 18.62 -15.01 -13.88
CA ARG A 184 19.60 -15.97 -14.42
C ARG A 184 20.02 -17.00 -13.37
N ALA A 185 20.19 -16.59 -12.12
CA ALA A 185 20.51 -17.50 -11.04
C ALA A 185 19.38 -18.50 -10.77
N LEU A 186 18.11 -18.07 -10.79
CA LEU A 186 16.95 -18.97 -10.64
C LEU A 186 16.81 -19.95 -11.81
N GLU A 187 16.95 -19.48 -13.06
CA GLU A 187 16.95 -20.36 -14.24
C GLU A 187 18.08 -21.40 -14.16
N ALA A 188 19.27 -21.02 -13.67
CA ALA A 188 20.39 -21.93 -13.46
C ALA A 188 20.13 -22.99 -12.37
N GLN A 189 19.19 -22.75 -11.44
CA GLN A 189 18.71 -23.78 -10.51
C GLN A 189 17.68 -24.74 -11.13
N GLY A 190 17.29 -24.53 -12.39
CA GLY A 190 16.34 -25.36 -13.11
C GLY A 190 14.88 -24.94 -12.99
N PHE A 191 14.60 -23.73 -12.49
CA PHE A 191 13.24 -23.20 -12.44
C PHE A 191 12.74 -22.74 -13.82
N GLU A 192 11.49 -23.07 -14.14
CA GLU A 192 10.73 -22.44 -15.21
C GLU A 192 10.01 -21.21 -14.63
N ILE A 193 10.37 -20.02 -15.12
CA ILE A 193 9.86 -18.76 -14.58
C ILE A 193 8.52 -18.39 -15.20
N MET A 194 7.48 -18.33 -14.38
CA MET A 194 6.12 -17.99 -14.77
C MET A 194 5.79 -16.53 -14.46
N ASN A 195 4.75 -15.99 -15.10
CA ASN A 195 4.28 -14.62 -14.83
C ASN A 195 3.63 -14.52 -13.43
N GLY A 196 4.30 -13.87 -12.49
CA GLY A 196 3.80 -13.66 -11.12
C GLY A 196 2.72 -12.60 -11.01
N GLU A 197 2.72 -11.56 -11.84
CA GLU A 197 1.68 -10.52 -11.82
C GLU A 197 0.31 -11.10 -12.21
N GLU A 198 0.28 -12.05 -13.15
CA GLU A 198 -0.97 -12.75 -13.49
C GLU A 198 -1.58 -13.49 -12.28
N VAL A 199 -0.74 -14.00 -11.38
CA VAL A 199 -1.15 -14.63 -10.12
C VAL A 199 -1.63 -13.57 -9.14
N THR A 200 -0.81 -12.56 -8.85
CA THR A 200 -1.08 -11.60 -7.78
C THR A 200 -2.24 -10.69 -8.12
N GLU A 201 -2.34 -10.16 -9.35
CA GLU A 201 -3.42 -9.26 -9.75
C GLU A 201 -4.79 -9.94 -9.70
N LYS A 202 -4.92 -11.16 -10.23
CA LYS A 202 -6.19 -11.93 -10.15
C LYS A 202 -6.53 -12.35 -8.72
N THR A 203 -5.53 -12.58 -7.87
CA THR A 203 -5.76 -12.87 -6.46
C THR A 203 -6.28 -11.63 -5.74
N ARG A 204 -5.56 -10.50 -5.86
CA ARG A 204 -5.86 -9.21 -5.24
C ARG A 204 -7.15 -8.57 -5.77
N ALA A 205 -7.63 -8.96 -6.94
CA ALA A 205 -8.86 -8.43 -7.53
C ALA A 205 -10.10 -8.64 -6.65
N VAL A 206 -10.16 -9.74 -5.89
CA VAL A 206 -11.30 -10.06 -5.00
C VAL A 206 -10.88 -9.85 -3.55
N LYS A 207 -11.58 -8.95 -2.86
CA LYS A 207 -11.30 -8.58 -1.47
C LYS A 207 -12.11 -9.45 -0.50
N GLY A 208 -11.47 -9.89 0.57
CA GLY A 208 -12.14 -10.51 1.71
C GLY A 208 -12.99 -9.50 2.50
N PRO A 209 -13.80 -9.98 3.47
CA PRO A 209 -14.65 -9.13 4.28
C PRO A 209 -13.86 -8.08 5.07
N ASP A 210 -12.77 -8.47 5.73
CA ASP A 210 -11.92 -7.54 6.49
C ASP A 210 -11.18 -6.55 5.59
N GLU A 211 -10.81 -6.93 4.37
CA GLU A 211 -10.22 -5.99 3.41
C GLU A 211 -11.22 -4.90 3.01
N ILE A 212 -12.51 -5.23 2.88
CA ILE A 212 -13.57 -4.26 2.62
C ILE A 212 -13.78 -3.35 3.84
N LEU A 213 -13.72 -3.88 5.07
CA LEU A 213 -13.80 -3.07 6.29
C LEU A 213 -12.62 -2.09 6.40
N ALA A 214 -11.40 -2.56 6.14
CA ALA A 214 -10.21 -1.73 6.06
C ALA A 214 -10.37 -0.63 5.00
N MET A 215 -10.90 -0.96 3.81
CA MET A 215 -11.16 -0.01 2.74
C MET A 215 -12.18 1.05 3.13
N ARG A 216 -13.26 0.69 3.83
CA ARG A 216 -14.25 1.67 4.33
C ARG A 216 -13.63 2.66 5.31
N CYS A 217 -12.76 2.17 6.20
CA CYS A 217 -12.02 3.01 7.14
C CYS A 217 -11.05 3.95 6.41
N ALA A 218 -10.25 3.41 5.48
CA ALA A 218 -9.33 4.19 4.66
C ALA A 218 -10.06 5.25 3.82
N HIS A 219 -11.22 4.90 3.24
CA HIS A 219 -12.06 5.82 2.46
C HIS A 219 -12.52 7.00 3.30
N HIS A 220 -13.03 6.74 4.51
CA HIS A 220 -13.44 7.79 5.44
C HIS A 220 -12.26 8.69 5.85
N ALA A 221 -11.09 8.11 6.11
CA ALA A 221 -9.88 8.87 6.43
C ALA A 221 -9.44 9.76 5.26
N CYS A 222 -9.48 9.24 4.03
CA CYS A 222 -9.19 9.97 2.80
C CYS A 222 -10.16 11.13 2.58
N GLU A 223 -11.48 10.89 2.63
CA GLU A 223 -12.48 11.96 2.47
C GLU A 223 -12.37 13.03 3.56
N THR A 224 -12.02 12.64 4.79
CA THR A 224 -11.75 13.60 5.86
C THR A 224 -10.53 14.47 5.54
N ALA A 225 -9.44 13.89 5.03
CA ALA A 225 -8.26 14.62 4.60
C ALA A 225 -8.54 15.53 3.39
N VAL A 226 -9.28 15.04 2.40
CA VAL A 226 -9.74 15.82 1.24
C VAL A 226 -10.60 16.99 1.69
N ARG A 227 -11.46 16.81 2.71
CA ARG A 227 -12.25 17.92 3.25
C ARG A 227 -11.36 19.00 3.87
N LYS A 228 -10.30 18.64 4.59
CA LYS A 228 -9.32 19.61 5.12
C LYS A 228 -8.59 20.35 3.99
N MET A 229 -8.24 19.64 2.92
CA MET A 229 -7.66 20.24 1.72
C MET A 229 -8.65 21.21 1.05
N GLU A 230 -9.94 20.85 0.95
CA GLU A 230 -10.99 21.72 0.41
C GLU A 230 -11.16 22.99 1.23
N ASP A 231 -11.25 22.86 2.56
CA ASP A 231 -11.36 23.98 3.49
C ASP A 231 -10.19 24.95 3.34
N PHE A 232 -8.96 24.42 3.27
CA PHE A 232 -7.76 25.21 3.04
C PHE A 232 -7.80 25.92 1.69
N ALA A 233 -8.11 25.21 0.60
CA ALA A 233 -8.16 25.80 -0.74
C ALA A 233 -9.19 26.93 -0.81
N ARG A 234 -10.41 26.71 -0.31
CA ARG A 234 -11.48 27.73 -0.35
C ARG A 234 -11.16 28.96 0.49
N ALA A 235 -10.46 28.79 1.61
CA ALA A 235 -10.08 29.90 2.46
C ALA A 235 -8.91 30.72 1.90
N ASN A 236 -7.93 30.08 1.25
CA ASN A 236 -6.65 30.72 0.94
C ASN A 236 -6.48 31.12 -0.53
N VAL A 237 -7.09 30.41 -1.48
CA VAL A 237 -7.02 30.77 -2.91
C VAL A 237 -7.44 32.22 -3.20
N PRO A 238 -8.54 32.75 -2.61
CA PRO A 238 -8.93 34.15 -2.83
C PRO A 238 -7.91 35.19 -2.31
N LEU A 239 -6.94 34.79 -1.49
CA LEU A 239 -5.90 35.68 -0.95
C LEU A 239 -4.74 35.91 -1.94
N GLY A 240 -4.68 35.15 -3.04
CA GLY A 240 -3.79 35.42 -4.18
C GLY A 240 -2.32 35.01 -3.99
N ALA A 241 -1.98 34.25 -2.96
CA ALA A 241 -0.60 33.79 -2.70
C ALA A 241 -0.46 32.26 -2.62
N THR A 242 -1.56 31.51 -2.62
CA THR A 242 -1.56 30.06 -2.43
C THR A 242 -1.25 29.33 -3.72
N SER A 243 -0.25 28.45 -3.69
CA SER A 243 0.11 27.58 -4.80
C SER A 243 -0.68 26.27 -4.83
N GLU A 244 -0.62 25.53 -5.94
CA GLU A 244 -1.14 24.15 -6.00
C GLU A 244 -0.43 23.26 -4.96
N ASP A 245 0.90 23.41 -4.82
CA ASP A 245 1.68 22.66 -3.82
C ASP A 245 1.23 22.95 -2.38
N ASP A 246 0.87 24.19 -2.05
CA ASP A 246 0.35 24.54 -0.72
C ASP A 246 -0.98 23.82 -0.42
N ILE A 247 -1.86 23.72 -1.43
CA ILE A 247 -3.15 23.02 -1.29
C ILE A 247 -2.89 21.53 -1.12
N TRP A 248 -2.09 20.94 -2.01
CA TRP A 248 -1.87 19.50 -2.05
C TRP A 248 -1.09 18.98 -0.82
N ALA A 249 -0.20 19.80 -0.25
CA ALA A 249 0.50 19.50 1.00
C ALA A 249 -0.46 19.20 2.17
N VAL A 250 -1.67 19.76 2.16
CA VAL A 250 -2.69 19.44 3.18
C VAL A 250 -3.13 17.98 3.08
N LEU A 251 -3.35 17.47 1.87
CA LEU A 251 -3.73 16.06 1.67
C LEU A 251 -2.63 15.13 2.17
N HIS A 252 -1.37 15.43 1.86
CA HIS A 252 -0.22 14.69 2.39
C HIS A 252 -0.21 14.66 3.93
N ALA A 253 -0.28 15.83 4.56
CA ALA A 253 -0.18 15.93 6.01
C ALA A 253 -1.35 15.21 6.71
N GLU A 254 -2.57 15.39 6.22
CA GLU A 254 -3.77 14.82 6.80
C GLU A 254 -3.91 13.30 6.57
N ASN A 255 -3.31 12.78 5.49
CA ASN A 255 -3.17 11.34 5.29
C ASN A 255 -2.22 10.73 6.34
N ILE A 256 -1.01 11.31 6.48
CA ILE A 256 0.00 10.84 7.44
C ILE A 256 -0.52 10.89 8.88
N ARG A 257 -1.24 11.96 9.26
CA ARG A 257 -1.85 12.09 10.60
C ARG A 257 -2.85 10.99 10.94
N ARG A 258 -3.40 10.30 9.94
CA ARG A 258 -4.34 9.17 10.07
C ARG A 258 -3.68 7.81 9.87
N GLY A 259 -2.36 7.77 9.78
CA GLY A 259 -1.60 6.54 9.56
C GLY A 259 -1.70 6.01 8.13
N GLY A 260 -1.97 6.89 7.16
CA GLY A 260 -1.72 6.57 5.76
C GLY A 260 -0.25 6.63 5.40
N GLU A 261 0.09 6.25 4.16
CA GLU A 261 1.47 5.95 3.78
C GLU A 261 2.03 6.95 2.75
N TRP A 262 1.43 7.08 1.57
CA TRP A 262 1.90 8.02 0.52
C TRP A 262 0.80 8.39 -0.49
N ILE A 263 1.16 9.16 -1.52
CA ILE A 263 0.33 9.49 -2.68
C ILE A 263 1.13 9.12 -3.95
N GLU A 264 0.52 8.38 -4.87
CA GLU A 264 1.18 7.74 -6.02
C GLU A 264 1.53 8.72 -7.14
N THR A 265 0.75 9.80 -7.30
CA THR A 265 0.90 10.75 -8.40
C THR A 265 1.07 12.17 -7.88
N ARG A 266 1.10 13.16 -8.80
CA ARG A 266 0.99 14.59 -8.50
C ARG A 266 -0.24 15.19 -9.17
N LEU A 267 -1.35 14.46 -9.26
CA LEU A 267 -2.54 14.89 -10.00
C LEU A 267 -3.42 15.89 -9.24
N LEU A 268 -2.89 17.08 -8.98
CA LEU A 268 -3.68 18.27 -8.62
C LEU A 268 -3.23 19.41 -9.53
N SER A 269 -4.17 20.01 -10.27
CA SER A 269 -3.87 21.12 -11.17
C SER A 269 -4.97 22.18 -11.14
N SER A 270 -4.61 23.42 -11.49
CA SER A 270 -5.48 24.58 -11.38
C SER A 270 -5.59 25.41 -12.66
N GLY A 271 -6.77 25.99 -12.86
CA GLY A 271 -7.12 26.83 -14.00
C GLY A 271 -6.81 26.16 -15.33
N PRO A 272 -6.05 26.80 -16.24
CA PRO A 272 -5.73 26.26 -17.55
C PRO A 272 -4.85 25.00 -17.50
N ARG A 273 -4.15 24.73 -16.38
CA ARG A 273 -3.32 23.51 -16.25
C ARG A 273 -4.14 22.24 -16.13
N THR A 274 -5.44 22.35 -15.90
CA THR A 274 -6.35 21.19 -15.91
C THR A 274 -6.58 20.62 -17.30
N ASN A 275 -6.17 21.32 -18.38
CA ASN A 275 -6.33 20.87 -19.76
C ASN A 275 -5.06 21.18 -20.61
N PRO A 276 -4.37 20.14 -21.14
CA PRO A 276 -4.69 18.72 -21.01
C PRO A 276 -4.49 18.24 -19.56
N TRP A 277 -5.28 17.23 -19.17
CA TRP A 277 -5.12 16.51 -17.90
C TRP A 277 -3.74 15.82 -17.83
N PHE A 278 -3.31 15.41 -16.62
CA PHE A 278 -1.96 14.92 -16.29
C PHE A 278 -0.84 15.97 -16.13
N GLN A 279 -1.15 17.26 -16.21
CA GLN A 279 -0.20 18.26 -15.73
C GLN A 279 -0.07 18.15 -14.19
N GLU A 280 1.16 18.10 -13.70
CA GLU A 280 1.44 17.80 -12.29
C GLU A 280 1.30 19.02 -11.37
N CYS A 281 0.91 18.79 -10.12
CA CYS A 281 0.91 19.77 -9.05
C CYS A 281 2.28 20.45 -8.95
N GLY A 282 2.30 21.77 -8.80
CA GLY A 282 3.54 22.52 -8.73
C GLY A 282 3.38 23.96 -8.23
N PRO A 283 4.29 24.86 -8.62
CA PRO A 283 4.41 26.18 -8.01
C PRO A 283 3.36 27.20 -8.50
N ARG A 284 2.38 26.80 -9.31
CA ARG A 284 1.39 27.74 -9.86
C ARG A 284 0.58 28.34 -8.72
N ILE A 285 0.59 29.68 -8.63
CA ILE A 285 -0.33 30.41 -7.76
C ILE A 285 -1.75 30.30 -8.32
N VAL A 286 -2.65 29.71 -7.54
CA VAL A 286 -4.04 29.47 -7.91
C VAL A 286 -4.79 30.80 -7.89
N GLN A 287 -5.61 31.07 -8.91
CA GLN A 287 -6.36 32.32 -9.02
C GLN A 287 -7.81 32.16 -8.53
N ASN A 288 -8.39 33.26 -8.06
CA ASN A 288 -9.81 33.35 -7.81
C ASN A 288 -10.60 33.17 -9.13
N ASN A 289 -11.78 32.53 -9.06
CA ASN A 289 -12.63 32.17 -10.20
C ASN A 289 -11.98 31.20 -11.18
N GLU A 290 -11.30 30.18 -10.64
CA GLU A 290 -10.74 29.09 -11.42
C GLU A 290 -11.17 27.72 -10.92
N ILE A 291 -10.99 26.73 -11.79
CA ILE A 291 -11.12 25.31 -11.46
C ILE A 291 -9.87 24.85 -10.71
N VAL A 292 -10.06 24.00 -9.70
CA VAL A 292 -9.03 23.12 -9.15
C VAL A 292 -9.53 21.69 -9.33
N ALA A 293 -8.82 20.88 -10.11
CA ALA A 293 -9.16 19.47 -10.32
C ALA A 293 -8.05 18.60 -9.76
N PHE A 294 -8.42 17.52 -9.08
CA PHE A 294 -7.45 16.61 -8.49
C PHE A 294 -7.93 15.16 -8.52
N ASP A 295 -6.96 14.27 -8.47
CA ASP A 295 -7.09 12.86 -8.12
C ASP A 295 -6.37 12.59 -6.80
N THR A 296 -6.94 11.71 -5.96
CA THR A 296 -6.32 11.40 -4.67
C THR A 296 -5.12 10.50 -4.83
N ASP A 297 -5.21 9.45 -5.67
CA ASP A 297 -4.12 8.48 -5.90
C ASP A 297 -3.43 8.02 -4.59
N LEU A 298 -4.21 7.83 -3.53
CA LEU A 298 -3.72 7.92 -2.15
C LEU A 298 -3.62 6.54 -1.51
N ILE A 299 -2.44 6.17 -1.02
CA ILE A 299 -2.25 4.99 -0.17
C ILE A 299 -2.47 5.39 1.28
N GLY A 300 -3.64 5.01 1.80
CA GLY A 300 -4.19 5.50 3.06
C GLY A 300 -3.98 4.57 4.23
N SER A 301 -4.77 4.79 5.28
CA SER A 301 -4.77 3.96 6.48
C SER A 301 -4.94 2.48 6.14
N TYR A 302 -4.30 1.60 6.91
CA TYR A 302 -4.19 0.16 6.61
C TYR A 302 -3.54 -0.16 5.25
N GLY A 303 -2.87 0.79 4.61
CA GLY A 303 -2.22 0.62 3.31
C GLY A 303 -3.20 0.38 2.16
N ILE A 304 -4.46 0.78 2.32
CA ILE A 304 -5.47 0.64 1.27
C ILE A 304 -5.48 1.88 0.40
N CYS A 305 -5.44 1.68 -0.91
CA CYS A 305 -5.58 2.75 -1.90
C CYS A 305 -7.01 3.29 -1.91
N ILE A 306 -7.15 4.61 -1.83
CA ILE A 306 -8.40 5.34 -2.07
C ILE A 306 -8.15 6.28 -3.25
N ASP A 307 -8.79 5.94 -4.36
CA ASP A 307 -8.60 6.54 -5.67
C ASP A 307 -9.92 7.19 -6.10
N ILE A 308 -10.05 8.48 -5.80
CA ILE A 308 -11.22 9.30 -6.12
C ILE A 308 -10.78 10.66 -6.65
N SER A 309 -11.39 11.08 -7.76
CA SER A 309 -11.16 12.40 -8.31
C SER A 309 -12.34 13.35 -8.02
N ARG A 310 -12.04 14.65 -7.83
CA ARG A 310 -13.04 15.72 -7.72
C ARG A 310 -12.55 16.99 -8.42
N THR A 311 -13.52 17.82 -8.80
CA THR A 311 -13.28 19.12 -9.42
C THR A 311 -14.02 20.20 -8.66
N TRP A 312 -13.30 21.23 -8.22
CA TRP A 312 -13.83 22.38 -7.48
C TRP A 312 -13.80 23.63 -8.35
N TRP A 313 -14.83 24.45 -8.22
CA TRP A 313 -14.79 25.87 -8.58
C TRP A 313 -14.55 26.68 -7.31
N ILE A 314 -13.57 27.57 -7.34
CA ILE A 314 -13.24 28.46 -6.22
C ILE A 314 -13.27 29.91 -6.71
N GLY A 315 -14.30 30.64 -6.29
CA GLY A 315 -14.33 32.09 -6.40
C GLY A 315 -15.69 32.72 -6.13
N ASP A 316 -15.77 34.04 -6.33
CA ASP A 316 -16.92 34.89 -6.06
C ASP A 316 -17.89 34.98 -7.25
N ALA A 317 -17.43 34.68 -8.46
CA ALA A 317 -18.26 34.56 -9.65
C ALA A 317 -18.81 33.14 -9.83
N LYS A 318 -19.79 32.99 -10.73
CA LYS A 318 -20.30 31.68 -11.14
C LYS A 318 -19.37 31.03 -12.17
N PRO A 319 -19.21 29.70 -12.17
CA PRO A 319 -18.54 28.99 -13.26
C PRO A 319 -19.30 29.20 -14.58
N SER A 320 -18.59 29.14 -15.70
CA SER A 320 -19.21 29.27 -17.03
C SER A 320 -20.21 28.14 -17.32
N ASN A 321 -21.18 28.39 -18.22
CA ASN A 321 -22.12 27.36 -18.66
C ASN A 321 -21.42 26.12 -19.25
N ALA A 322 -20.30 26.32 -19.94
CA ALA A 322 -19.48 25.22 -20.47
C ALA A 322 -18.87 24.37 -19.34
N MET A 323 -18.34 24.98 -18.28
CA MET A 323 -17.82 24.25 -17.12
C MET A 323 -18.92 23.49 -16.37
N ILE A 324 -20.09 24.11 -16.19
CA ILE A 324 -21.25 23.46 -15.56
C ILE A 324 -21.70 22.25 -16.37
N TYR A 325 -21.81 22.40 -17.70
CA TYR A 325 -22.16 21.31 -18.60
C TYR A 325 -21.14 20.18 -18.52
N ALA A 326 -19.84 20.50 -18.59
CA ALA A 326 -18.77 19.50 -18.51
C ALA A 326 -18.81 18.72 -17.19
N MET A 327 -19.01 19.38 -16.05
CA MET A 327 -19.15 18.72 -14.75
C MET A 327 -20.37 17.78 -14.69
N ARG A 328 -21.52 18.22 -15.23
CA ARG A 328 -22.72 17.37 -15.30
C ARG A 328 -22.50 16.15 -16.20
N HIS A 329 -21.84 16.35 -17.34
CA HIS A 329 -21.54 15.26 -18.27
C HIS A 329 -20.54 14.26 -17.67
N ALA A 330 -19.51 14.74 -16.95
CA ALA A 330 -18.58 13.88 -16.22
C ALA A 330 -19.29 13.06 -15.12
N HIS A 331 -20.19 13.69 -14.37
CA HIS A 331 -21.02 12.99 -13.38
C HIS A 331 -21.94 11.95 -14.03
N GLU A 332 -22.64 12.31 -15.12
CA GLU A 332 -23.48 11.38 -15.88
C GLU A 332 -22.67 10.18 -16.38
N HIS A 333 -21.46 10.41 -16.88
CA HIS A 333 -20.58 9.36 -17.36
C HIS A 333 -20.30 8.31 -16.28
N ILE A 334 -19.87 8.73 -15.08
CA ILE A 334 -19.57 7.78 -14.00
C ILE A 334 -20.84 7.10 -13.45
N MET A 335 -21.98 7.80 -13.40
CA MET A 335 -23.23 7.22 -12.90
C MET A 335 -23.90 6.27 -13.91
N THR A 336 -23.65 6.46 -15.20
CA THR A 336 -24.14 5.55 -16.25
C THR A 336 -23.33 4.26 -16.30
N ASN A 337 -22.03 4.32 -15.99
CA ASN A 337 -21.14 3.15 -16.01
C ASN A 337 -21.18 2.30 -14.73
N MET A 338 -21.53 2.90 -13.58
CA MET A 338 -21.54 2.24 -12.25
C MET A 338 -22.69 1.25 -12.07
#